data_AF-A0AAU7C851-F1
#
_entry.id   AF-A0AAU7C851-F1
#
_cell.length_a   1.000
_cell.length_b   1.000
_cell.length_c   1.000
_cell.angle_alpha   90.00
_cell.angle_beta   90.00
_cell.angle_gamma   90.00
#
_symmetry.space_group_name_H-M   'P 1'
#
loop_
_entity.id
_entity.type
_entity.pdbx_description
1 polymer ?
#
loop_
_entity_poly.entity_id
_entity_poly.type
_entity_poly.pdbx_seq_one_letter_code
_entity_poly.pdbx_strand_id
1 'polypeptide(L)'
;METKKALPGPGHFQWHTGAWFGVQLCLTGWMLVGAVAFVRRAPEVAGIWLVCLAVANAIGSWIWWRRDRVRPYPALQALLLTCLVIGMPALVALYTLRPGLDVTFIRPTGIYLWDQHWIRFLVLIVIMTTSSYFMERSARKEKSRAEGRPSS
;
A
#
# COMPACT_ATOMS: atom_id res chain seq x y z
N MET A 1 24.85 12.36 15.64
CA MET A 1 24.14 11.86 14.44
C MET A 1 23.50 13.07 13.77
N GLU A 2 23.97 13.46 12.59
CA GLU A 2 23.30 14.51 11.80
C GLU A 2 21.88 14.06 11.44
N THR A 3 20.89 14.87 11.77
CA THR A 3 19.49 14.60 11.49
C THR A 3 19.26 14.75 9.98
N LYS A 4 19.23 13.62 9.23
CA LYS A 4 18.91 13.63 7.80
C LYS A 4 17.60 14.41 7.56
N LYS A 5 17.71 15.54 6.88
CA LYS A 5 16.58 16.40 6.52
C LYS A 5 15.80 15.74 5.38
N ALA A 6 14.50 15.51 5.58
CA ALA A 6 13.65 14.93 4.55
C ALA A 6 13.46 15.91 3.38
N LEU A 7 13.40 15.40 2.15
CA LEU A 7 13.10 16.21 0.98
C LEU A 7 11.68 16.76 1.07
N PRO A 8 11.47 18.09 1.01
CA PRO A 8 10.13 18.65 1.00
C PRO A 8 9.40 18.23 -0.27
N GLY A 9 8.15 17.82 -0.12
CA GLY A 9 7.26 17.59 -1.26
C GLY A 9 6.42 18.84 -1.59
N PRO A 10 5.73 18.84 -2.74
CA PRO A 10 4.82 19.92 -3.10
C PRO A 10 3.54 19.89 -2.25
N GLY A 11 3.13 21.07 -1.76
CA GLY A 11 1.85 21.26 -1.07
C GLY A 11 1.65 20.35 0.14
N HIS A 12 0.53 19.61 0.14
CA HIS A 12 0.11 18.71 1.22
C HIS A 12 0.92 17.40 1.32
N PHE A 13 1.70 17.05 0.30
CA PHE A 13 2.53 15.84 0.32
C PHE A 13 3.83 16.11 1.07
N GLN A 14 3.80 16.01 2.39
CA GLN A 14 4.98 16.11 3.24
C GLN A 14 5.31 14.75 3.88
N TRP A 15 6.59 14.53 4.19
CA TRP A 15 7.02 13.37 4.95
C TRP A 15 6.52 13.46 6.39
N HIS A 16 5.46 12.70 6.70
CA HIS A 16 4.93 12.55 8.06
C HIS A 16 5.14 11.11 8.53
N THR A 17 5.84 10.92 9.66
CA THR A 17 6.14 9.59 10.21
C THR A 17 4.88 8.79 10.50
N GLY A 18 3.91 9.41 11.18
CA GLY A 18 2.64 8.77 11.51
C GLY A 18 1.83 8.39 10.27
N ALA A 19 1.76 9.29 9.28
CA ALA A 19 1.03 9.01 8.04
C ALA A 19 1.68 7.88 7.24
N TRP A 20 3.03 7.88 7.12
CA TRP A 20 3.75 6.83 6.40
C TRP A 20 3.57 5.46 7.06
N PHE A 21 3.78 5.38 8.37
CA PHE A 21 3.61 4.12 9.11
C PHE A 21 2.15 3.64 9.07
N GLY A 22 1.18 4.55 9.22
CA GLY A 22 -0.24 4.23 9.13
C GLY A 22 -0.63 3.67 7.76
N VAL A 23 -0.13 4.27 6.67
CA VAL A 23 -0.34 3.75 5.30
C VAL A 23 0.30 2.38 5.14
N GLN A 24 1.55 2.19 5.61
CA GLN A 24 2.24 0.91 5.52
C GLN A 24 1.50 -0.20 6.29
N LEU A 25 1.03 0.10 7.51
CA LEU A 25 0.26 -0.83 8.33
C LEU A 25 -1.10 -1.15 7.70
N CYS A 26 -1.79 -0.15 7.14
CA CYS A 26 -3.06 -0.36 6.45
C CYS A 26 -2.90 -1.23 5.19
N LEU A 27 -1.89 -0.95 4.37
CA LEU A 27 -1.64 -1.67 3.11
C LEU A 27 -1.13 -3.10 3.32
N THR A 28 -0.47 -3.37 4.44
CA THR A 28 0.13 -4.69 4.71
C THR A 28 -0.66 -5.50 5.75
N GLY A 29 -1.50 -4.86 6.56
CA GLY A 29 -2.22 -5.48 7.66
C GLY A 29 -3.16 -6.62 7.22
N TRP A 30 -3.78 -6.51 6.04
CA TRP A 30 -4.61 -7.59 5.52
C TRP A 30 -3.82 -8.87 5.21
N MET A 31 -2.53 -8.77 4.83
CA MET A 31 -1.66 -9.92 4.63
C MET A 31 -1.37 -10.63 5.95
N LEU A 32 -1.19 -9.87 7.04
CA LEU A 32 -1.02 -10.45 8.37
C LEU A 32 -2.30 -11.16 8.82
N VAL A 33 -3.46 -10.52 8.66
CA VAL A 33 -4.76 -11.12 9.01
C VAL A 33 -5.00 -12.41 8.25
N GLY A 34 -4.74 -12.44 6.94
CA GLY A 34 -4.89 -13.66 6.15
C GLY A 34 -3.89 -14.74 6.53
N ALA A 35 -2.62 -14.40 6.77
CA ALA A 35 -1.63 -15.38 7.24
C ALA A 35 -2.06 -16.05 8.55
N VAL A 36 -2.55 -15.28 9.53
CA VAL A 36 -3.06 -15.82 10.80
C VAL A 36 -4.28 -16.69 10.57
N ALA A 37 -5.20 -16.31 9.67
CA ALA A 37 -6.37 -17.11 9.36
C ALA A 37 -6.02 -18.45 8.70
N PHE A 38 -4.97 -18.48 7.87
CA PHE A 38 -4.59 -19.68 7.11
C PHE A 38 -3.61 -20.59 7.85
N VAL A 39 -2.93 -20.13 8.91
CA VAL A 39 -1.83 -20.88 9.55
C VAL A 39 -2.19 -22.31 9.96
N ARG A 40 -3.44 -22.57 10.36
CA ARG A 40 -3.91 -23.90 10.79
C ARG A 40 -4.39 -24.80 9.64
N ARG A 41 -4.77 -24.23 8.50
CA ARG A 41 -5.43 -24.95 7.39
C ARG A 41 -4.56 -25.09 6.14
N ALA A 42 -3.71 -24.10 5.90
CA ALA A 42 -2.83 -24.00 4.76
C ALA A 42 -1.55 -23.26 5.19
N PRO A 43 -0.68 -23.89 6.01
CA PRO A 43 0.53 -23.26 6.54
C PRO A 43 1.48 -22.78 5.44
N GLU A 44 1.52 -23.46 4.30
CA GLU A 44 2.28 -23.03 3.11
C GLU A 44 1.76 -21.72 2.52
N VAL A 45 0.43 -21.54 2.43
CA VAL A 45 -0.19 -20.28 1.97
C VAL A 45 0.09 -19.18 2.98
N ALA A 46 -0.07 -19.47 4.28
CA ALA A 46 0.25 -18.53 5.35
C ALA A 46 1.72 -18.09 5.31
N GLY A 47 2.65 -19.01 5.04
CA GLY A 47 4.07 -18.72 4.87
C GLY A 47 4.34 -17.74 3.73
N ILE A 48 3.71 -17.96 2.57
CA ILE A 48 3.84 -17.05 1.41
C ILE A 48 3.28 -15.67 1.76
N TRP A 49 2.13 -15.60 2.44
CA TRP A 49 1.54 -14.33 2.88
C TRP A 49 2.46 -13.58 3.87
N LEU A 50 3.12 -14.28 4.79
CA LEU A 50 4.10 -13.69 5.71
C LEU A 50 5.36 -13.20 4.99
N VAL A 51 5.84 -13.93 3.98
CA VAL A 51 6.96 -13.47 3.15
C VAL A 51 6.57 -12.21 2.39
N CYS A 52 5.39 -12.17 1.77
CA CYS A 52 4.85 -10.99 1.11
C CYS A 52 4.74 -9.79 2.07
N LEU A 53 4.20 -10.02 3.26
CA LEU A 53 4.12 -9.02 4.34
C LEU A 53 5.50 -8.45 4.68
N ALA A 54 6.48 -9.33 4.88
CA ALA A 54 7.84 -8.95 5.27
C ALA A 54 8.53 -8.15 4.16
N VAL A 55 8.42 -8.57 2.90
CA VAL A 55 9.05 -7.87 1.76
C VAL A 55 8.40 -6.49 1.55
N ALA A 56 7.07 -6.40 1.60
CA ALA A 56 6.39 -5.11 1.47
C ALA A 56 6.79 -4.13 2.59
N ASN A 57 6.89 -4.63 3.82
CA ASN A 57 7.36 -3.82 4.96
C ASN A 57 8.83 -3.41 4.83
N ALA A 58 9.70 -4.32 4.38
CA ALA A 58 11.11 -4.02 4.16
C ALA A 58 11.29 -2.91 3.12
N ILE A 59 10.54 -2.96 2.02
CA ILE A 59 10.56 -1.91 0.98
C ILE A 59 10.02 -0.59 1.53
N GLY A 60 8.89 -0.60 2.25
CA GLY A 60 8.33 0.61 2.87
C GLY A 60 9.31 1.27 3.85
N SER A 61 9.98 0.48 4.69
CA SER A 61 11.03 0.95 5.60
C SER A 61 12.28 1.44 4.87
N TRP A 62 12.67 0.79 3.76
CA TRP A 62 13.79 1.22 2.94
C TRP A 62 13.53 2.55 2.24
N ILE A 63 12.33 2.74 1.69
CA ILE A 63 11.89 4.02 1.10
C ILE A 63 11.92 5.12 2.18
N TRP A 64 11.43 4.83 3.37
CA TRP A 64 11.47 5.75 4.51
C TRP A 64 12.91 6.15 4.88
N TRP A 65 13.84 5.19 4.89
CA TRP A 65 15.25 5.48 5.18
C TRP A 65 15.91 6.37 4.11
N ARG A 66 15.40 6.32 2.88
CA ARG A 66 15.80 7.16 1.74
C ARG A 66 14.96 8.43 1.57
N ARG A 67 14.22 8.86 2.59
CA ARG A 67 13.43 10.12 2.57
C ARG A 67 14.25 11.38 2.28
N ASP A 68 15.57 11.32 2.44
CA ASP A 68 16.53 12.36 2.07
C ASP A 68 16.79 12.45 0.56
N ARG A 69 16.44 11.41 -0.22
CA ARG A 69 16.66 11.33 -1.67
C ARG A 69 15.39 11.15 -2.49
N VAL A 70 14.29 10.74 -1.86
CA VAL A 70 13.03 10.45 -2.54
C VAL A 70 11.97 11.47 -2.14
N ARG A 71 11.24 11.98 -3.14
CA ARG A 71 10.08 12.85 -2.89
C ARG A 71 8.91 12.02 -2.33
N PRO A 72 8.08 12.58 -1.43
CA PRO A 72 7.03 11.83 -0.75
C PRO A 72 5.96 11.26 -1.69
N TYR A 73 5.63 11.97 -2.78
CA TYR A 73 4.66 11.50 -3.75
C TYR A 73 5.07 10.22 -4.51
N PRO A 74 6.22 10.19 -5.22
CA PRO A 74 6.67 8.97 -5.90
C PRO A 74 6.99 7.84 -4.91
N ALA A 75 7.38 8.17 -3.67
CA ALA A 75 7.51 7.18 -2.61
C ALA A 75 6.19 6.47 -2.29
N LEU A 76 5.09 7.23 -2.17
CA LEU A 76 3.76 6.68 -1.89
C LEU A 76 3.24 5.84 -3.06
N GLN A 77 3.44 6.28 -4.31
CA GLN A 77 3.13 5.47 -5.49
C GLN A 77 3.94 4.16 -5.53
N ALA A 78 5.25 4.22 -5.25
CA ALA A 78 6.10 3.05 -5.21
C ALA A 78 5.64 2.06 -4.13
N LEU A 79 5.20 2.55 -2.96
CA LEU A 79 4.66 1.70 -1.90
C LEU A 79 3.35 1.02 -2.31
N LEU A 80 2.43 1.76 -2.94
CA LEU A 80 1.16 1.20 -3.46
C LEU A 80 1.42 0.14 -4.54
N LEU A 81 2.30 0.44 -5.50
CA LEU A 81 2.68 -0.50 -6.55
C LEU A 81 3.36 -1.74 -5.97
N THR A 82 4.25 -1.55 -4.98
CA THR A 82 4.90 -2.64 -4.27
C THR A 82 3.88 -3.56 -3.61
N CYS A 83 2.90 -2.99 -2.88
CA CYS A 83 1.85 -3.78 -2.24
C CYS A 83 0.98 -4.52 -3.25
N LEU A 84 0.67 -3.90 -4.40
CA LEU A 84 -0.05 -4.55 -5.48
C LEU A 84 0.73 -5.74 -6.05
N VAL A 85 1.99 -5.52 -6.46
CA VAL A 85 2.83 -6.55 -7.09
C VAL A 85 3.12 -7.69 -6.12
N ILE A 86 3.43 -7.39 -4.86
CA ILE A 86 3.74 -8.40 -3.84
C ILE A 86 2.47 -9.10 -3.33
N GLY A 87 1.33 -8.43 -3.35
CA GLY A 87 0.04 -9.04 -3.00
C GLY A 87 -0.43 -10.08 -4.02
N MET A 88 -0.03 -9.96 -5.29
CA MET A 88 -0.42 -10.91 -6.34
C MET A 88 0.04 -12.36 -6.05
N PRO A 89 1.32 -12.63 -5.72
CA PRO A 89 1.76 -13.96 -5.28
C PRO A 89 0.96 -14.54 -4.11
N ALA A 90 0.57 -13.72 -3.14
CA ALA A 90 -0.23 -14.17 -2.00
C ALA A 90 -1.62 -14.67 -2.45
N LEU A 91 -2.25 -13.94 -3.38
CA LEU A 91 -3.53 -14.35 -3.98
C LEU A 91 -3.37 -15.59 -4.88
N VAL A 92 -2.34 -15.61 -5.74
CA VAL A 92 -2.06 -16.75 -6.62
C VAL A 92 -1.80 -18.01 -5.80
N ALA A 93 -1.04 -17.93 -4.71
CA ALA A 93 -0.80 -19.05 -3.81
C ALA A 93 -2.09 -19.60 -3.20
N LEU A 94 -3.00 -18.72 -2.78
CA LEU A 94 -4.30 -19.13 -2.27
C LEU A 94 -5.12 -19.89 -3.32
N TYR A 95 -5.22 -19.34 -4.54
CA TYR A 95 -5.99 -19.95 -5.63
C TYR A 95 -5.39 -21.26 -6.15
N THR A 96 -4.07 -21.36 -6.24
CA THR A 96 -3.38 -22.52 -6.84
C THR A 96 -3.14 -23.65 -5.86
N LEU A 97 -2.73 -23.35 -4.61
CA LEU A 97 -2.39 -24.38 -3.62
C LEU A 97 -3.62 -24.93 -2.91
N ARG A 98 -4.69 -24.14 -2.83
CA ARG A 98 -5.92 -24.51 -2.12
C ARG A 98 -7.18 -24.03 -2.86
N PRO A 99 -7.44 -24.54 -4.08
CA PRO A 99 -8.68 -24.25 -4.79
C PRO A 99 -9.87 -24.73 -3.94
N GLY A 100 -10.74 -23.80 -3.53
CA GLY A 100 -11.89 -24.06 -2.66
C GLY A 100 -11.69 -23.72 -1.19
N LEU A 101 -10.51 -23.25 -0.77
CA LEU A 101 -10.34 -22.62 0.54
C LEU A 101 -10.96 -21.22 0.48
N ASP A 102 -12.25 -21.21 0.77
CA ASP A 102 -13.07 -20.03 0.69
C ASP A 102 -12.71 -19.07 1.83
N VAL A 103 -12.39 -17.82 1.50
CA VAL A 103 -11.95 -16.79 2.49
C VAL A 103 -13.09 -16.39 3.44
N THR A 104 -14.29 -16.94 3.20
CA THR A 104 -15.49 -16.85 4.02
C THR A 104 -15.31 -17.28 5.47
N PHE A 105 -14.23 -17.98 5.84
CA PHE A 105 -13.94 -18.34 7.23
C PHE A 105 -13.42 -17.17 8.10
N ILE A 106 -12.91 -16.09 7.50
CA ILE A 106 -12.58 -14.84 8.22
C ILE A 106 -13.87 -14.01 8.41
N ARG A 107 -14.97 -14.67 8.82
CA ARG A 107 -16.27 -14.06 9.09
C ARG A 107 -16.41 -13.80 10.59
N PRO A 108 -16.52 -12.55 11.03
CA PRO A 108 -17.28 -12.26 12.24
C PRO A 108 -18.75 -12.61 11.94
N THR A 109 -19.34 -13.50 12.73
CA THR A 109 -20.77 -13.84 12.68
C THR A 109 -21.60 -12.56 12.77
N GLY A 110 -22.28 -12.18 11.70
CA GLY A 110 -23.25 -11.05 11.70
C GLY A 110 -23.10 -10.02 10.58
N ILE A 111 -22.03 -10.04 9.79
CA ILE A 111 -21.87 -9.06 8.69
C ILE A 111 -22.07 -9.75 7.33
N TYR A 112 -23.27 -9.63 6.78
CA TYR A 112 -23.61 -10.02 5.40
C TYR A 112 -23.11 -8.95 4.40
N LEU A 113 -21.79 -8.92 4.14
CA LEU A 113 -21.18 -8.05 3.13
C LEU A 113 -20.57 -8.92 2.02
N TRP A 114 -21.36 -9.26 1.01
CA TRP A 114 -21.01 -9.52 -0.40
C TRP A 114 -19.57 -9.92 -0.83
N ASP A 115 -19.51 -11.09 -1.46
CA ASP A 115 -18.49 -11.90 -2.17
C ASP A 115 -17.32 -11.25 -2.98
N GLN A 116 -17.03 -9.96 -2.87
CA GLN A 116 -16.06 -9.25 -3.75
C GLN A 116 -15.05 -8.35 -3.01
N HIS A 117 -14.58 -8.77 -1.83
CA HIS A 117 -13.70 -7.95 -0.98
C HIS A 117 -12.36 -7.57 -1.63
N TRP A 118 -11.75 -8.48 -2.39
CA TRP A 118 -10.47 -8.22 -3.05
C TRP A 118 -10.62 -7.23 -4.21
N ILE A 119 -11.74 -7.27 -4.95
CA ILE A 119 -12.04 -6.29 -6.01
C ILE A 119 -12.22 -4.89 -5.41
N ARG A 120 -12.97 -4.75 -4.31
CA ARG A 120 -13.11 -3.45 -3.63
C ARG A 120 -11.78 -2.92 -3.10
N PHE A 121 -10.92 -3.79 -2.60
CA PHE A 121 -9.58 -3.41 -2.15
C PHE A 121 -8.69 -2.95 -3.32
N LEU A 122 -8.70 -3.67 -4.44
CA LEU A 122 -8.02 -3.24 -5.67
C LEU A 122 -8.59 -1.92 -6.20
N VAL A 123 -9.91 -1.76 -6.21
CA VAL A 123 -10.59 -0.52 -6.61
C VAL A 123 -10.21 0.63 -5.68
N LEU A 124 -10.15 0.41 -4.37
CA LEU A 124 -9.67 1.40 -3.40
C LEU A 124 -8.21 1.80 -3.68
N ILE A 125 -7.31 0.84 -3.93
CA ILE A 125 -5.92 1.14 -4.31
C ILE A 125 -5.87 1.97 -5.59
N VAL A 126 -6.66 1.62 -6.61
CA VAL A 126 -6.73 2.38 -7.87
C VAL A 126 -7.29 3.78 -7.65
N ILE A 127 -8.36 3.94 -6.87
CA ILE A 127 -8.94 5.25 -6.50
C ILE A 127 -7.92 6.08 -5.73
N MET A 128 -7.21 5.50 -4.76
CA MET A 128 -6.18 6.21 -4.00
C MET A 128 -5.00 6.63 -4.90
N THR A 129 -4.58 5.77 -5.82
CA THR A 129 -3.48 6.08 -6.76
C THR A 129 -3.89 7.20 -7.73
N THR A 130 -5.08 7.12 -8.30
CA THR A 130 -5.60 8.12 -9.25
C THR A 130 -5.91 9.45 -8.57
N SER A 131 -6.58 9.45 -7.42
CA SER A 131 -6.84 10.67 -6.65
C SER A 131 -5.55 11.38 -6.26
N SER A 132 -4.55 10.63 -5.77
CA SER A 132 -3.23 11.18 -5.44
C SER A 132 -2.58 11.83 -6.67
N TYR A 133 -2.68 11.20 -7.85
CA TYR A 133 -2.20 11.77 -9.11
C TYR A 133 -2.89 13.07 -9.50
N PHE A 134 -4.22 13.14 -9.38
CA PHE A 134 -4.94 14.38 -9.64
C PHE A 134 -4.54 15.48 -8.65
N MET A 135 -4.42 15.17 -7.36
CA MET A 135 -3.99 16.12 -6.34
C MET A 135 -2.58 16.67 -6.61
N GLU A 136 -1.63 15.80 -6.98
CA GLU A 136 -0.26 16.25 -7.31
C GLU A 136 -0.26 17.15 -8.56
N ARG A 137 -1.02 16.77 -9.59
CA ARG A 137 -1.12 17.57 -10.82
C ARG A 137 -1.71 18.96 -10.53
N SER A 138 -2.73 19.06 -9.68
CA SER A 138 -3.31 20.33 -9.27
C SER A 138 -2.31 21.18 -8.49
N ALA A 139 -1.58 20.61 -7.52
CA ALA A 139 -0.57 21.32 -6.75
C ALA A 139 0.58 21.86 -7.62
N ARG A 140 1.00 21.11 -8.64
CA ARG A 140 2.02 21.58 -9.60
C ARG A 140 1.52 22.77 -10.44
N LYS A 141 0.25 22.75 -10.87
CA LYS A 141 -0.37 23.84 -11.62
C LYS A 141 -0.52 25.12 -10.79
N GLU A 142 -0.89 24.99 -9.52
CA GLU A 142 -0.98 26.14 -8.61
C GLU A 142 0.39 26.78 -8.38
N LYS A 143 1.43 25.95 -8.17
CA LYS A 143 2.80 26.45 -8.01
C LYS A 143 3.31 27.16 -9.26
N SER A 144 3.08 26.63 -10.46
CA SER A 144 3.50 27.29 -11.71
C SER A 144 2.80 28.63 -11.93
N ARG A 145 1.52 28.73 -11.54
CA ARG A 145 0.76 29.99 -11.57
C ARG A 145 1.32 31.02 -10.60
N ALA A 146 1.61 30.62 -9.36
CA ALA A 146 2.20 31.51 -8.36
C ALA A 146 3.59 32.03 -8.76
N GLU A 147 4.37 31.22 -9.48
CA GLU A 147 5.69 31.59 -10.00
C GLU A 147 5.66 32.38 -11.33
N GLY A 148 4.47 32.68 -11.87
CA GLY A 148 4.32 33.40 -13.14
C GLY A 148 4.86 32.66 -14.37
N ARG A 149 5.06 31.33 -14.29
CA ARG A 149 5.58 30.54 -15.42
C ARG A 149 4.44 30.15 -16.36
N PRO A 150 4.59 30.34 -17.69
CA PRO A 150 3.57 29.94 -18.65
C PRO A 150 3.38 28.42 -18.60
N SER A 151 2.13 27.97 -18.58
CA SER A 151 1.77 26.55 -18.59
C SER A 151 2.07 25.94 -19.96
N SER A 152 3.15 25.18 -20.07
CA SER A 152 3.46 24.32 -21.21
C SER A 152 2.74 22.98 -21.11
#